data_AF-G3A2B0-F1
#
_entry.id   AF-G3A2B0-F1
#
_cell.length_a   1.000
_cell.length_b   1.000
_cell.length_c   1.000
_cell.angle_alpha   90.00
_cell.angle_beta   90.00
_cell.angle_gamma   90.00
#
_symmetry.space_group_name_H-M   'P 1'
#
loop_
_entity.id
_entity.type
_entity.pdbx_description
1 polymer ?
#
loop_
_entity_poly.entity_id
_entity_poly.type
_entity_poly.pdbx_seq_one_letter_code
_entity_poly.pdbx_strand_id
1 'polypeptide(L)'
;MSDLDQLTRDIGTQTDRSTARELANDVRKLLKHESTIVSQRIGWLSAFEGLLFAAFGSLATKDASSLSNLEPLKVICYAGISVAIISLLGLFASAIATNRLLKWWEINRSAAYDGPGVIGWALPAQPWASYLTAWNLLPVIIGTAWIVLLVSLPSQH
;
A
#
# COMPACT_ATOMS: atom_id res chain seq x y z
N MET A 1 -54.69 -14.49 -10.05
CA MET A 1 -53.83 -14.79 -8.88
C MET A 1 -52.36 -14.99 -9.29
N SER A 2 -52.07 -15.55 -10.48
CA SER A 2 -50.70 -15.73 -11.00
C SER A 2 -49.89 -14.43 -11.20
N ASP A 3 -50.50 -13.34 -11.69
CA ASP A 3 -49.75 -12.11 -12.04
C ASP A 3 -49.28 -11.29 -10.82
N LEU A 4 -50.04 -11.33 -9.71
CA LEU A 4 -49.67 -10.63 -8.47
C LEU A 4 -48.50 -11.33 -7.76
N ASP A 5 -48.45 -12.66 -7.82
CA ASP A 5 -47.32 -13.47 -7.31
C ASP A 5 -46.06 -13.33 -8.17
N GLN A 6 -46.21 -12.96 -9.44
CA GLN A 6 -45.11 -12.67 -10.34
C GLN A 6 -44.56 -11.25 -10.11
N LEU A 7 -45.44 -10.26 -10.00
CA LEU A 7 -45.08 -8.88 -9.66
C LEU A 7 -44.37 -8.75 -8.31
N THR A 8 -44.85 -9.45 -7.28
CA THR A 8 -44.22 -9.42 -5.95
C THR A 8 -42.84 -10.07 -5.94
N ARG A 9 -42.63 -11.15 -6.71
CA ARG A 9 -41.31 -11.75 -6.92
C ARG A 9 -40.37 -10.83 -7.70
N ASP A 10 -40.86 -10.19 -8.75
CA ASP A 10 -40.05 -9.28 -9.57
C ASP A 10 -39.62 -8.03 -8.78
N ILE A 11 -40.50 -7.48 -7.94
CA ILE A 11 -40.17 -6.36 -7.04
C ILE A 11 -39.09 -6.78 -6.03
N GLY A 12 -39.26 -7.92 -5.37
CA GLY A 12 -38.28 -8.42 -4.39
C GLY A 12 -36.88 -8.65 -4.99
N THR A 13 -36.82 -9.22 -6.19
CA THR A 13 -35.55 -9.45 -6.90
C THR A 13 -34.89 -8.16 -7.39
N GLN A 14 -35.67 -7.16 -7.81
CA GLN A 14 -35.15 -5.84 -8.17
C GLN A 14 -34.57 -5.09 -6.96
N THR A 15 -35.25 -5.13 -5.82
CA THR A 15 -34.76 -4.51 -4.58
C THR A 15 -33.44 -5.13 -4.13
N ASP A 16 -33.34 -6.46 -4.07
CA ASP A 16 -32.09 -7.16 -3.71
C ASP A 16 -30.92 -6.82 -4.66
N ARG A 17 -31.18 -6.78 -5.98
CA ARG A 17 -30.17 -6.36 -6.97
C ARG A 17 -29.71 -4.91 -6.78
N SER A 18 -30.61 -3.99 -6.45
CA SER A 18 -30.25 -2.59 -6.20
C SER A 18 -29.37 -2.43 -4.96
N THR A 19 -29.71 -3.10 -3.86
CA THR A 19 -28.93 -3.09 -2.61
C THR A 19 -27.56 -3.73 -2.83
N ALA A 20 -27.48 -4.84 -3.56
CA ALA A 20 -26.21 -5.48 -3.89
C ALA A 20 -25.28 -4.59 -4.73
N ARG A 21 -25.85 -3.80 -5.66
CA ARG A 21 -25.09 -2.83 -6.47
C ARG A 21 -24.62 -1.64 -5.65
N GLU A 22 -25.43 -1.15 -4.73
CA GLU A 22 -25.05 -0.09 -3.80
C GLU A 22 -23.89 -0.53 -2.91
N LEU A 23 -23.97 -1.72 -2.32
CA LEU A 23 -22.90 -2.31 -1.53
C LEU A 23 -21.59 -2.45 -2.32
N ALA A 24 -21.67 -2.92 -3.57
CA ALA A 24 -20.50 -3.00 -4.45
C ALA A 24 -19.86 -1.63 -4.69
N ASN A 25 -20.67 -0.59 -4.88
CA ASN A 25 -20.20 0.76 -5.09
C ASN A 25 -19.52 1.34 -3.85
N ASP A 26 -20.03 1.06 -2.66
CA ASP A 26 -19.41 1.52 -1.42
C ASP A 26 -18.09 0.81 -1.15
N VAL A 27 -18.00 -0.50 -1.38
CA VAL A 27 -16.73 -1.23 -1.31
C VAL A 27 -15.72 -0.66 -2.31
N ARG A 28 -16.14 -0.34 -3.55
CA ARG A 28 -15.26 0.31 -4.54
C ARG A 28 -14.78 1.69 -4.08
N LYS A 29 -15.64 2.50 -3.45
CA LYS A 29 -15.23 3.80 -2.89
C LYS A 29 -14.17 3.64 -1.81
N LEU A 30 -14.35 2.67 -0.91
CA LEU A 30 -13.38 2.36 0.15
C LEU A 30 -12.05 1.86 -0.43
N LEU A 31 -12.08 0.96 -1.41
CA LEU A 31 -10.89 0.49 -2.12
C LEU A 31 -10.16 1.63 -2.84
N LYS A 32 -10.90 2.53 -3.48
CA LYS A 32 -10.33 3.72 -4.13
C LYS A 32 -9.64 4.62 -3.11
N HIS A 33 -10.27 4.83 -1.95
CA HIS A 33 -9.69 5.61 -0.87
C HIS A 33 -8.37 5.02 -0.35
N GLU A 34 -8.32 3.70 -0.12
CA GLU A 34 -7.08 3.01 0.25
C GLU A 34 -6.00 3.15 -0.81
N SER A 35 -6.35 3.01 -2.10
CA SER A 35 -5.40 3.23 -3.20
C SER A 35 -4.86 4.65 -3.23
N THR A 36 -5.68 5.65 -2.91
CA THR A 36 -5.24 7.05 -2.80
C THR A 36 -4.27 7.24 -1.63
N ILE A 37 -4.57 6.66 -0.46
CA ILE A 37 -3.68 6.71 0.72
C ILE A 37 -2.33 6.06 0.40
N VAL A 38 -2.34 4.88 -0.22
CA VAL A 38 -1.10 4.18 -0.64
C VAL A 38 -0.29 5.04 -1.60
N SER A 39 -0.93 5.62 -2.62
CA SER A 39 -0.26 6.51 -3.57
C SER A 39 0.36 7.73 -2.89
N GLN A 40 -0.34 8.34 -1.93
CA GLN A 40 0.16 9.48 -1.19
C GLN A 40 1.37 9.10 -0.31
N ARG A 41 1.33 7.94 0.36
CA ARG A 41 2.44 7.42 1.17
C ARG A 41 3.69 7.16 0.33
N ILE A 42 3.52 6.56 -0.86
CA ILE A 42 4.63 6.35 -1.81
C ILE A 42 5.20 7.69 -2.29
N GLY A 43 4.34 8.68 -2.54
CA GLY A 43 4.77 10.04 -2.87
C GLY A 43 5.64 10.65 -1.78
N TRP A 44 5.21 10.59 -0.52
CA TRP A 44 5.98 11.09 0.61
C TRP A 44 7.30 10.33 0.81
N LEU A 45 7.28 9.00 0.74
CA LEU A 45 8.48 8.17 0.80
C LEU A 45 9.48 8.63 -0.28
N SER A 46 9.05 8.72 -1.53
CA SER A 46 9.93 9.09 -2.65
C SER A 46 10.52 10.49 -2.47
N ALA A 47 9.74 11.44 -1.97
CA ALA A 47 10.21 12.81 -1.71
C ALA A 47 11.26 12.86 -0.58
N PHE A 48 10.99 12.20 0.55
CA PHE A 48 11.93 12.15 1.68
C PHE A 48 13.23 11.43 1.30
N GLU A 49 13.13 10.28 0.64
CA GLU A 49 14.28 9.49 0.23
C GLU A 49 15.13 10.23 -0.80
N GLY A 50 14.50 10.89 -1.78
CA GLY A 50 15.21 11.73 -2.75
C GLY A 50 15.97 12.88 -2.08
N LEU A 51 15.36 13.54 -1.09
CA LEU A 51 16.01 14.60 -0.33
C LEU A 51 17.19 14.07 0.51
N LEU A 52 17.03 12.91 1.15
CA LEU A 52 18.09 12.28 1.93
C LEU A 52 19.25 11.82 1.04
N PHE A 53 18.99 11.24 -0.13
CA PHE A 53 20.04 10.90 -1.09
C PHE A 53 20.77 12.13 -1.62
N ALA A 54 20.06 13.22 -1.90
CA ALA A 54 20.68 14.48 -2.29
C ALA A 54 21.58 15.05 -1.17
N ALA A 55 21.11 15.03 0.08
CA ALA A 55 21.89 15.46 1.23
C ALA A 55 23.13 14.57 1.45
N PHE A 56 22.97 13.25 1.34
CA PHE A 56 24.06 12.28 1.42
C PHE A 56 25.11 12.55 0.35
N GLY A 57 24.71 12.67 -0.92
CA GLY A 57 25.62 12.96 -2.03
C GLY A 57 26.36 14.29 -1.87
N SER A 58 25.69 15.32 -1.38
CA SER A 58 26.32 16.62 -1.12
C SER A 58 27.37 16.57 0.00
N LEU A 59 27.15 15.76 1.03
CA LEU A 59 28.12 15.58 2.11
C LEU A 59 29.26 14.62 1.72
N ALA A 60 28.95 13.56 0.97
CA ALA A 60 29.92 12.57 0.52
C ALA A 60 30.96 13.15 -0.46
N THR A 61 30.61 14.21 -1.19
CA THR A 61 31.50 14.90 -2.15
C THR A 61 32.45 15.91 -1.49
N LYS A 62 32.21 16.30 -0.24
CA LYS A 62 33.09 17.20 0.52
C LYS A 62 34.12 16.37 1.28
N ASP A 63 35.38 16.42 0.85
CA ASP A 63 36.55 15.73 1.43
C ASP A 63 36.20 14.60 2.40
N ALA A 64 35.89 13.43 1.83
CA ALA A 64 35.55 12.21 2.57
C ALA A 64 36.68 11.73 3.52
N SER A 65 37.86 12.35 3.44
CA SER A 65 39.02 12.15 4.32
C SER A 65 38.91 12.86 5.66
N SER A 66 38.02 13.86 5.81
CA SER A 66 37.79 14.48 7.11
C SER A 66 36.83 13.60 7.91
N LEU A 67 37.35 12.93 8.94
CA LEU A 67 36.59 12.19 9.96
C LEU A 67 35.37 12.96 10.50
N SER A 68 35.37 14.29 10.40
CA SER A 68 34.25 15.18 10.76
C SER A 68 32.96 14.93 9.99
N ASN A 69 33.02 14.37 8.77
CA ASN A 69 31.85 14.18 7.91
C ASN A 69 31.21 12.79 8.06
N LEU A 70 31.86 11.85 8.76
CA LEU A 70 31.36 10.48 8.92
C LEU A 70 30.11 10.41 9.79
N GLU A 71 30.06 11.17 10.88
CA GLU A 71 28.90 11.17 11.79
C GLU A 71 27.62 11.72 11.13
N PRO A 72 27.65 12.88 10.44
CA PRO A 72 26.49 13.35 9.66
C PRO A 72 26.00 12.35 8.59
N LEU A 73 26.92 11.66 7.90
CA LEU A 73 26.56 10.64 6.90
C LEU A 73 25.82 9.46 7.53
N LYS A 74 26.30 8.95 8.68
CA LYS A 74 25.61 7.88 9.42
C LYS A 74 24.22 8.30 9.85
N VAL A 75 24.05 9.52 10.37
CA VAL A 75 22.74 10.07 10.77
C VAL A 75 21.77 10.09 9.60
N ILE A 76 22.22 10.50 8.42
CA ILE A 76 21.39 10.49 7.20
C ILE A 76 21.00 9.06 6.82
N CYS A 77 21.92 8.10 6.89
CA CYS A 77 21.59 6.69 6.65
C CYS A 77 20.55 6.16 7.65
N TYR A 78 20.69 6.45 8.95
CA TYR A 78 19.69 6.06 9.96
C TYR A 78 18.33 6.72 9.72
N ALA A 79 18.31 7.97 9.29
CA ALA A 79 17.08 8.66 8.91
C ALA A 79 16.40 7.97 7.71
N GLY A 80 17.16 7.64 6.66
CA GLY A 80 16.66 6.90 5.49
C GLY A 80 16.09 5.52 5.86
N ILE A 81 16.82 4.74 6.66
CA ILE A 81 16.33 3.44 7.17
C ILE A 81 15.02 3.63 7.96
N SER A 82 14.95 4.66 8.82
CA SER A 82 13.76 4.92 9.63
C SER A 82 12.54 5.29 8.77
N VAL A 83 12.73 6.16 7.76
CA VAL A 83 11.67 6.54 6.82
C VAL A 83 11.19 5.34 6.01
N ALA A 84 12.10 4.49 5.54
CA ALA A 84 11.77 3.25 4.84
C ALA A 84 10.95 2.29 5.72
N ILE A 85 11.33 2.10 6.99
CA ILE A 85 10.60 1.24 7.95
C ILE A 85 9.20 1.79 8.22
N ILE A 86 9.07 3.08 8.54
CA ILE A 86 7.77 3.70 8.83
C ILE A 86 6.83 3.58 7.62
N SER A 87 7.37 3.81 6.41
CA SER A 87 6.61 3.70 5.18
C SER A 87 6.18 2.27 4.90
N LEU A 88 7.07 1.30 5.14
CA LEU A 88 6.77 -0.13 5.01
C LEU A 88 5.63 -0.56 5.94
N LEU A 89 5.66 -0.15 7.21
CA LEU A 89 4.59 -0.42 8.17
C LEU A 89 3.26 0.19 7.73
N GLY A 90 3.28 1.42 7.21
CA GLY A 90 2.10 2.06 6.65
C GLY A 90 1.52 1.28 5.46
N LEU A 91 2.35 0.86 4.52
CA LEU A 91 1.89 0.08 3.36
C LEU A 91 1.36 -1.31 3.77
N PHE A 92 1.99 -1.98 4.73
CA PHE A 92 1.47 -3.22 5.30
C PHE A 92 0.09 -3.04 5.92
N ALA A 93 -0.14 -1.97 6.68
CA ALA A 93 -1.44 -1.68 7.26
C ALA A 93 -2.54 -1.51 6.19
N SER A 94 -2.26 -0.79 5.10
CA SER A 94 -3.21 -0.63 3.98
C SER A 94 -3.43 -1.93 3.21
N ALA A 95 -2.41 -2.77 3.04
CA ALA A 95 -2.57 -4.10 2.45
C ALA A 95 -3.49 -4.99 3.31
N ILE A 96 -3.33 -4.96 4.64
CA ILE A 96 -4.21 -5.67 5.57
C ILE A 96 -5.64 -5.15 5.49
N ALA A 97 -5.84 -3.83 5.47
CA ALA A 97 -7.15 -3.20 5.36
C ALA A 97 -7.86 -3.61 4.06
N THR A 98 -7.14 -3.55 2.93
CA THR A 98 -7.65 -3.96 1.61
C THR A 98 -8.03 -5.45 1.60
N ASN A 99 -7.18 -6.32 2.13
CA ASN A 99 -7.46 -7.76 2.23
C ASN A 99 -8.69 -8.05 3.11
N ARG A 100 -8.85 -7.34 4.23
CA ARG A 100 -10.02 -7.49 5.10
C ARG A 100 -11.30 -7.05 4.41
N LEU A 101 -11.25 -5.93 3.67
CA LEU A 101 -12.40 -5.43 2.92
C LEU A 101 -12.81 -6.39 1.80
N LEU A 102 -11.84 -6.98 1.09
CA LEU A 102 -12.10 -7.97 0.04
C LEU A 102 -12.67 -9.27 0.60
N LYS A 103 -12.11 -9.79 1.72
CA LYS A 103 -12.67 -10.96 2.40
C LYS A 103 -14.10 -10.72 2.87
N TRP A 104 -14.35 -9.54 3.44
CA TRP A 104 -15.70 -9.14 3.85
C TRP A 104 -16.65 -9.11 2.65
N TRP A 105 -16.23 -8.54 1.52
CA TRP A 105 -17.02 -8.54 0.29
C TRP A 105 -17.33 -9.96 -0.22
N GLU A 106 -16.35 -10.87 -0.20
CA GLU A 106 -16.56 -12.26 -0.63
C GLU A 106 -17.60 -13.00 0.22
N ILE A 107 -17.65 -12.72 1.53
CA ILE A 107 -18.59 -13.33 2.48
C ILE A 107 -19.98 -12.67 2.38
N ASN A 108 -20.03 -11.36 2.21
CA ASN A 108 -21.26 -10.57 2.31
C ASN A 108 -21.91 -10.22 0.96
N ARG A 109 -21.31 -10.57 -0.18
CA ARG A 109 -21.93 -10.33 -1.50
C ARG A 109 -23.25 -11.10 -1.63
N SER A 110 -24.30 -10.42 -2.08
CA SER A 110 -25.58 -11.07 -2.40
C SER A 110 -25.40 -12.03 -3.57
N ALA A 111 -26.06 -13.19 -3.52
CA ALA A 111 -26.11 -14.14 -4.63
C ALA A 111 -26.80 -13.55 -5.88
N ALA A 112 -27.62 -12.51 -5.69
CA ALA A 112 -28.29 -11.79 -6.77
C ALA A 112 -27.36 -10.78 -7.49
N TYR A 113 -26.12 -10.60 -7.04
CA TYR A 113 -25.16 -9.70 -7.67
C TYR A 113 -24.56 -10.31 -8.93
N ASP A 114 -24.87 -9.73 -10.10
CA ASP A 114 -24.33 -10.12 -11.41
C ASP A 114 -23.26 -9.14 -11.96
N GLY A 115 -22.88 -8.14 -11.17
CA GLY A 115 -22.00 -7.06 -11.61
C GLY A 115 -20.52 -7.44 -11.69
N PRO A 116 -19.68 -6.57 -12.28
CA PRO A 116 -18.24 -6.78 -12.32
C PRO A 116 -17.63 -6.80 -10.91
N GLY A 117 -16.45 -7.39 -10.74
CA GLY A 117 -15.74 -7.39 -9.46
C GLY A 117 -15.56 -6.00 -8.85
N VAL A 118 -15.38 -5.93 -7.53
CA VAL A 118 -15.01 -4.68 -6.83
C VAL A 118 -13.54 -4.32 -7.04
N ILE A 119 -12.72 -5.27 -7.48
CA ILE A 119 -11.31 -5.10 -7.84
C ILE A 119 -11.02 -5.82 -9.17
N GLY A 120 -10.20 -5.21 -10.03
CA GLY A 120 -9.87 -5.77 -11.35
C GLY A 120 -8.89 -6.95 -11.30
N TRP A 121 -8.08 -7.03 -10.24
CA TRP A 121 -7.18 -8.16 -9.99
C TRP A 121 -7.70 -8.92 -8.77
N ALA A 122 -8.25 -10.12 -8.98
CA ALA A 122 -8.59 -11.02 -7.89
C ALA A 122 -7.30 -11.40 -7.15
N LEU A 123 -7.29 -11.22 -5.82
CA LEU A 123 -6.11 -11.58 -5.04
C LEU A 123 -5.76 -13.06 -5.28
N PRO A 124 -4.48 -13.39 -5.47
CA PRO A 124 -4.06 -14.79 -5.49
C PRO A 124 -4.55 -15.47 -4.21
N ALA A 125 -5.00 -16.73 -4.32
CA ALA A 125 -5.52 -17.51 -3.19
C ALA A 125 -4.54 -17.62 -1.99
N GLN A 126 -3.28 -17.27 -2.22
CA GLN A 126 -2.18 -17.29 -1.27
C GLN A 126 -2.06 -15.92 -0.57
N PRO A 127 -2.27 -15.82 0.77
CA PRO A 127 -2.24 -14.57 1.51
C PRO A 127 -0.89 -13.83 1.44
N TRP A 128 0.22 -14.58 1.31
CA TRP A 128 1.57 -14.01 1.24
C TRP A 128 1.83 -13.21 -0.04
N ALA A 129 1.19 -13.59 -1.15
CA ALA A 129 1.39 -12.94 -2.44
C ALA A 129 0.75 -11.53 -2.48
N SER A 130 -0.28 -11.28 -1.68
CA SER A 130 -0.84 -9.93 -1.47
C SER A 130 0.16 -8.98 -0.79
N TYR A 131 1.09 -9.52 0.00
CA TYR A 131 2.12 -8.75 0.69
C TYR A 131 3.36 -8.47 -0.18
N LEU A 132 3.57 -9.24 -1.26
CA LEU A 132 4.65 -9.04 -2.24
C LEU A 132 4.22 -8.19 -3.43
N THR A 133 3.23 -7.32 -3.25
CA THR A 133 2.88 -6.34 -4.29
C THR A 133 4.05 -5.38 -4.50
N ALA A 134 4.27 -4.95 -5.75
CA ALA A 134 5.40 -4.10 -6.14
C ALA A 134 5.59 -2.87 -5.24
N TRP A 135 4.49 -2.34 -4.70
CA TRP A 135 4.47 -1.20 -3.79
C TRP A 135 5.17 -1.45 -2.46
N ASN A 136 5.07 -2.66 -1.89
CA ASN A 136 5.71 -3.02 -0.63
C ASN A 136 7.22 -3.30 -0.79
N LEU A 137 7.65 -3.67 -2.01
CA LEU A 137 9.06 -3.90 -2.29
C LEU A 137 9.87 -2.60 -2.35
N LEU A 138 9.23 -1.47 -2.68
CA LEU A 138 9.91 -0.19 -2.86
C LEU A 138 10.60 0.31 -1.56
N PRO A 139 9.92 0.38 -0.39
CA PRO A 139 10.60 0.69 0.87
C PRO A 139 11.70 -0.31 1.23
N VAL A 140 11.54 -1.60 0.91
CA VAL A 140 12.54 -2.63 1.21
C VAL A 140 13.81 -2.38 0.39
N ILE A 141 13.67 -2.13 -0.91
CA ILE A 141 14.81 -1.84 -1.81
C ILE A 141 15.55 -0.59 -1.32
N ILE A 142 14.83 0.50 -1.02
CA ILE A 142 15.45 1.74 -0.56
C ILE A 142 16.12 1.54 0.82
N GLY A 143 15.44 0.87 1.75
CA GLY A 143 16.01 0.52 3.05
C GLY A 143 17.29 -0.31 2.93
N THR A 144 17.32 -1.29 2.03
CA THR A 144 18.54 -2.08 1.76
C THR A 144 19.67 -1.22 1.17
N ALA A 145 19.35 -0.25 0.32
CA ALA A 145 20.35 0.68 -0.22
C ALA A 145 21.00 1.50 0.92
N TRP A 146 20.23 1.98 1.88
CA TRP A 146 20.77 2.69 3.04
C TRP A 146 21.62 1.82 3.95
N ILE A 147 21.24 0.56 4.16
CA ILE A 147 22.04 -0.40 4.93
C ILE A 147 23.40 -0.63 4.24
N VAL A 148 23.40 -0.81 2.92
CA VAL A 148 24.63 -0.97 2.14
C VAL A 148 25.52 0.27 2.28
N LEU A 149 24.94 1.46 2.16
CA LEU A 149 25.68 2.72 2.36
C LEU A 149 26.26 2.81 3.78
N LEU A 150 25.46 2.51 4.80
CA LEU A 150 25.90 2.56 6.19
C LEU A 150 27.08 1.61 6.47
N VAL A 151 27.03 0.38 5.96
CA VAL A 151 28.09 -0.63 6.13
C VAL A 151 29.34 -0.26 5.33
N SER A 152 29.19 0.44 4.21
CA SER A 152 30.34 0.89 3.40
C SER A 152 31.12 2.06 4.03
N LEU A 153 30.53 2.76 5.01
CA LEU A 153 31.22 3.86 5.69
C LEU A 153 32.29 3.31 6.65
N PRO A 154 33.50 3.89 6.66
CA PRO A 154 34.57 3.44 7.55
C PRO A 154 34.16 3.64 9.03
N SER A 155 34.37 2.60 9.84
CA SER A 155 34.24 2.68 11.30
C SER A 155 35.42 3.47 11.85
N GLN A 156 35.16 4.50 12.66
CA GLN A 156 36.22 5.17 13.43
C GLN A 156 36.75 4.17 14.46
N HIS A 157 37.89 3.54 14.18
CA HIS A 157 38.70 2.79 15.13
C HIS A 157 39.96 3.60 15.45
#